data_AF-A0A6G8NGL9-F1
#
_entry.id   AF-A0A6G8NGL9-F1
#
_cell.length_a   1.000
_cell.length_b   1.000
_cell.length_c   1.000
_cell.angle_alpha   90.00
_cell.angle_beta   90.00
_cell.angle_gamma   90.00
#
_symmetry.space_group_name_H-M   'P 1'
#
loop_
_entity.id
_entity.type
_entity.pdbx_description
1 polymer ?
#
loop_
_entity_poly.entity_id
_entity_poly.type
_entity_poly.pdbx_seq_one_letter_code
_entity_poly.pdbx_strand_id
1 'polypeptide(L)' 'MSVEIIVRETKTGLEIVSGRRRLDALLAVRDEVVVTSPGVGEVVIARLPDGRLQASANPEHIALFRQPEMASGTKKSFA' A
#
# COMPACT_ATOMS: atom_id res chain seq x y z
N MET A 1 -16.29 -9.92 -8.64
CA MET A 1 -16.26 -9.12 -7.40
C MET A 1 -14.82 -8.99 -6.93
N SER A 2 -14.15 -7.89 -7.28
CA SER A 2 -12.84 -7.52 -6.73
C SER A 2 -13.05 -7.01 -5.31
N VAL A 3 -12.73 -7.84 -4.32
CA VAL A 3 -12.79 -7.40 -2.91
C VAL A 3 -11.63 -6.45 -2.66
N GLU A 4 -11.94 -5.17 -2.53
CA GLU A 4 -11.01 -4.06 -2.27
C GLU A 4 -10.56 -4.03 -0.79
N ILE A 5 -9.38 -3.45 -0.55
CA ILE A 5 -8.86 -3.24 0.80
C ILE A 5 -9.50 -1.95 1.33
N ILE A 6 -10.33 -2.09 2.38
CA ILE A 6 -11.02 -0.95 2.99
C ILE A 6 -10.26 -0.53 4.24
N VAL A 7 -9.89 0.73 4.29
CA VAL A 7 -9.18 1.40 5.37
C VAL A 7 -10.08 2.52 5.86
N ARG A 8 -10.13 2.70 7.18
CA ARG A 8 -10.89 3.75 7.85
C ARG A 8 -9.98 4.55 8.76
N GLU A 9 -10.15 5.86 8.74
CA GLU A 9 -9.51 6.74 9.72
C GLU A 9 -10.22 6.67 11.08
N THR A 10 -9.42 6.51 12.13
CA THR A 10 -9.85 6.45 13.53
C THR A 10 -9.06 7.46 14.34
N LYS A 11 -9.48 7.70 15.59
CA LYS A 11 -8.78 8.64 16.50
C LYS A 11 -7.31 8.26 16.76
N THR A 12 -6.93 7.01 16.52
CA THR A 12 -5.58 6.49 16.76
C THR A 12 -4.80 6.21 15.47
N GLY A 13 -5.36 6.55 14.30
CA GLY A 13 -4.73 6.32 13.00
C GLY A 13 -5.62 5.53 12.04
N LEU A 14 -5.01 4.82 11.09
CA LEU A 14 -5.71 4.08 10.04
C LEU A 14 -5.92 2.61 10.42
N GLU A 15 -7.16 2.13 10.26
CA GLU A 15 -7.57 0.75 10.56
C GLU A 15 -8.04 0.03 9.29
N ILE A 16 -7.61 -1.21 9.10
CA ILE A 16 -8.08 -2.06 7.98
C ILE A 16 -9.42 -2.69 8.38
N VAL A 17 -10.50 -2.25 7.74
CA VAL A 17 -11.87 -2.74 7.97
C VAL A 17 -12.17 -3.97 7.13
N SER A 18 -11.60 -4.08 5.93
CA SER A 18 -11.83 -5.20 5.02
C SER A 18 -10.61 -5.53 4.18
N GLY A 19 -10.58 -6.75 3.63
CA GLY A 19 -9.53 -7.19 2.71
C GLY A 19 -8.24 -7.66 3.38
N ARG A 20 -8.26 -7.94 4.69
CA ARG A 20 -7.05 -8.29 5.46
C ARG A 20 -6.25 -9.45 4.86
N ARG A 21 -6.90 -10.56 4.49
CA ARG A 21 -6.24 -11.71 3.87
C ARG A 21 -5.55 -11.36 2.54
N ARG A 22 -6.13 -10.44 1.76
CA ARG A 22 -5.54 -9.98 0.49
C ARG A 22 -4.35 -9.06 0.76
N LEU A 23 -4.48 -8.16 1.73
CA LEU A 23 -3.36 -7.34 2.18
C LEU A 23 -2.19 -8.21 2.66
N ASP A 24 -2.46 -9.24 3.48
CA ASP A 24 -1.41 -10.15 3.95
C ASP A 24 -0.73 -10.88 2.78
N ALA A 25 -1.48 -11.26 1.74
CA ALA A 25 -0.91 -11.87 0.53
C ALA A 25 -0.05 -10.89 -0.30
N LEU A 26 -0.46 -9.62 -0.40
CA LEU A 26 0.36 -8.58 -1.07
C LEU A 26 1.65 -8.32 -0.27
N LEU A 27 1.53 -8.27 1.05
CA LEU A 27 2.65 -8.08 1.97
C LEU A 27 3.53 -9.33 2.16
N ALA A 28 3.18 -10.46 1.55
CA ALA A 28 4.04 -11.65 1.51
C ALA A 28 5.07 -11.58 0.37
N VAL A 29 4.81 -10.71 -0.62
CA VAL A 29 5.67 -10.52 -1.80
C VAL A 29 6.49 -9.23 -1.67
N ARG A 30 6.01 -8.26 -0.90
CA ARG A 30 6.60 -6.93 -0.71
C ARG A 30 6.44 -6.48 0.73
N ASP A 31 7.34 -5.63 1.22
CA ASP A 31 7.21 -5.07 2.57
C ASP A 31 6.16 -3.96 2.65
N GLU A 32 5.76 -3.39 1.50
CA GLU A 32 4.76 -2.33 1.40
C GLU A 32 3.84 -2.47 0.20
N VAL A 33 2.67 -1.84 0.30
CA VAL A 33 1.69 -1.75 -0.77
C VAL A 33 0.93 -0.43 -0.71
N VAL A 34 0.73 0.21 -1.86
CA VAL A 34 -0.18 1.35 -2.01
C VAL A 34 -1.55 0.82 -2.44
N VAL A 35 -2.59 1.20 -1.71
CA VAL A 35 -3.97 0.82 -1.98
C VAL A 35 -4.83 2.07 -2.08
N THR A 36 -5.91 1.99 -2.86
CA THR A 36 -6.95 3.02 -2.86
C THR A 36 -8.12 2.55 -2.02
N SER A 37 -8.59 3.39 -1.10
CA SER A 37 -9.66 3.05 -0.17
C SER A 37 -10.80 4.06 -0.18
N PRO A 38 -12.07 3.62 -0.21
CA PRO A 38 -13.21 4.52 -0.16
C PRO A 38 -13.21 5.38 1.11
N GLY A 39 -13.36 6.70 0.94
CA GLY A 39 -13.46 7.66 2.05
C GLY A 39 -12.12 8.13 2.62
N VAL A 40 -11.00 7.45 2.31
CA VAL A 40 -9.64 7.86 2.74
C VAL A 40 -8.78 8.28 1.54
N GLY A 41 -8.98 7.66 0.37
CA GLY A 41 -8.15 7.88 -0.82
C GLY A 41 -6.99 6.88 -0.89
N GLU A 42 -5.85 7.31 -1.44
CA GLU A 42 -4.65 6.46 -1.45
C GLU A 42 -4.06 6.33 -0.05
N VAL A 43 -3.62 5.12 0.26
CA VAL A 43 -2.99 4.78 1.53
C VAL A 43 -1.84 3.84 1.24
N VAL A 44 -0.66 4.14 1.77
CA VAL A 44 0.41 3.15 1.84
C VAL A 44 0.26 2.34 3.10
N ILE A 45 0.39 1.02 2.98
CA ILE A 45 0.41 0.07 4.10
C ILE A 45 1.75 -0.66 4.04
N ALA A 46 2.55 -0.53 5.09
CA ALA A 46 3.85 -1.16 5.24
C ALA A 46 3.85 -2.13 6.43
N ARG A 47 4.58 -3.24 6.27
CA ARG A 47 4.90 -4.17 7.35
C ARG A 47 6.25 -3.77 7.94
N LEU A 48 6.24 -3.39 9.22
CA LEU A 48 7.44 -3.08 9.96
C LEU A 48 8.23 -4.38 10.30
N PRO A 49 9.53 -4.29 10.59
CA PRO A 49 10.35 -5.46 10.96
C PRO A 49 9.88 -6.21 12.21
N ASP A 50 9.13 -5.54 13.10
CA ASP A 50 8.50 -6.14 14.27
C ASP A 50 7.18 -6.89 13.94
N GLY A 51 6.81 -6.94 12.65
CA GLY A 51 5.60 -7.58 12.15
C GLY A 51 4.33 -6.73 12.24
N ARG A 52 4.40 -5.52 12.82
CA ARG A 52 3.25 -4.60 12.88
C ARG A 52 2.98 -3.98 11.51
N LEU A 53 1.71 -3.67 11.26
CA LEU A 53 1.34 -2.89 10.09
C LEU A 53 1.25 -1.42 10.45
N GLN A 54 1.80 -0.59 9.58
CA GLN A 54 1.65 0.86 9.63
C GLN A 54 1.03 1.34 8.32
N ALA A 55 -0.05 2.11 8.44
CA ALA A 55 -0.73 2.69 7.30
C ALA A 55 -0.61 4.22 7.35
N SER A 56 -0.43 4.86 6.20
CA SER A 56 -0.36 6.31 6.09
C SER A 56 -1.07 6.82 4.84
N ALA A 57 -1.92 7.82 5.03
CA ALA A 57 -2.56 8.58 3.95
C ALA A 57 -1.79 9.87 3.62
N ASN A 58 -0.57 10.06 4.17
CA ASN A 58 0.25 11.22 3.85
C ASN A 58 0.69 11.16 2.38
N PRO A 59 0.35 12.16 1.54
CA PRO A 59 0.75 12.19 0.13
C PRO A 59 2.25 12.04 -0.10
N GLU A 60 3.10 12.56 0.80
CA GLU A 60 4.56 12.43 0.70
C GLU A 60 4.99 10.97 0.89
N HIS A 61 4.41 10.26 1.86
CA HIS A 61 4.70 8.84 2.06
C HIS A 61 4.19 8.02 0.87
N ILE A 62 2.97 8.30 0.40
CA ILE A 62 2.41 7.62 -0.77
C ILE A 62 3.30 7.81 -1.98
N ALA A 63 3.81 9.02 -2.25
CA ALA A 63 4.67 9.30 -3.39
C ALA A 63 5.98 8.49 -3.39
N LEU A 64 6.54 8.18 -2.21
CA LEU A 64 7.75 7.33 -2.09
C LEU A 64 7.49 5.88 -2.52
N PHE A 65 6.29 5.37 -2.26
CA PHE A 65 5.92 3.97 -2.48
C PHE A 65 5.01 3.76 -3.69
N ARG A 66 4.48 4.85 -4.26
CA ARG A 66 3.73 4.87 -5.52
C ARG A 66 4.74 4.60 -6.62
N GLN A 67 4.99 3.32 -6.87
CA GLN A 67 5.68 2.91 -8.08
C GLN A 67 4.79 3.33 -9.26
N PRO A 68 5.34 3.99 -10.30
CA PRO A 68 4.60 4.10 -11.55
C PRO A 68 4.34 2.67 -12.04
N GLU A 69 3.15 2.37 -12.55
CA GLU A 69 2.86 1.14 -13.32
C GLU A 69 3.66 1.07 -14.64
N MET A 70 4.88 1.62 -14.67
CA MET A 70 5.84 1.69 -15.77
C MET A 70 7.27 1.68 -15.21
N ALA A 71 7.68 0.56 -14.60
CA ALA A 71 9.07 0.11 -14.71
C ALA A 71 9.13 -1.19 -15.53
N SER A 72 8.25 -1.32 -16.52
CA SER A 72 8.46 -2.22 -17.65
C SER A 72 9.29 -1.48 -18.69
N GLY A 73 10.57 -1.82 -18.81
CA GLY A 73 11.39 -1.48 -19.97
C GLY A 73 12.15 -0.15 -19.93
N THR A 74 13.19 -0.05 -19.12
CA THR A 74 14.42 0.58 -19.62
C THR A 74 15.46 -0.53 -19.78
N LYS A 75 15.49 -1.14 -20.96
CA LYS A 75 16.76 -1.68 -21.46
C LYS A 75 17.70 -0.49 -21.50
N LYS A 76 18.56 -0.36 -20.49
CA LYS A 76 19.83 0.36 -20.67
C LYS A 76 20.61 -0.48 -21.70
N SER A 77 20.38 -0.21 -22.97
CA SER A 77 21.35 -0.51 -24.00
C SER A 77 22.54 0.38 -23.69
N PHE A 78 23.58 -0.19 -23.09
CA PHE A 78 24.88 0.44 -23.12
C PHE A 78 25.35 0.45 -24.57
N ALA A 79 25.80 1.63 -24.99
CA ALA A 79 26.32 1.93 -26.33
C ALA A 79 27.54 1.07 -26.69
#